data_AF-A0A895YTM5-F1
#
_entry.id   AF-A0A895YTM5-F1
#
_cell.length_a   1.000
_cell.length_b   1.000
_cell.length_c   1.000
_cell.angle_alpha   90.00
_cell.angle_beta   90.00
_cell.angle_gamma   90.00
#
_symmetry.space_group_name_H-M   'P 1'
#
loop_
_entity.id
_entity.type
_entity.pdbx_description
1 polymer ?
#
loop_
_entity_poly.entity_id
_entity_poly.type
_entity_poly.pdbx_seq_one_letter_code
_entity_poly.pdbx_strand_id
1 'polypeptide(L)'
;MRKYLRLAAKGNPTVLLLLYAPPESVLVCQPLGRQLRELAPALLSRRAVHRFVGYLGSQRQRLLGQGKQGRVPNRPELVARYGYDVKYASHALRLAYQGLEIVRDGRLTLPMPERERERVLRVKRGDVPVMTDVLEEIDAVQREIETRLADGRTPLPAQPDWAAVSAWSVDAHRHHWGWAASPPASLGLPDQTFQSRQKG
;
A
#
# COMPACT_ATOMS: atom_id res chain seq x y z
N MET A 1 -7.59 -3.17 -12.73
CA MET A 1 -6.32 -2.50 -12.39
C MET A 1 -6.48 -1.13 -11.71
N ARG A 2 -7.17 -0.14 -12.31
CA ARG A 2 -7.27 1.25 -11.78
C ARG A 2 -7.66 1.39 -10.30
N LYS A 3 -8.64 0.60 -9.82
CA LYS A 3 -9.09 0.63 -8.42
C LYS A 3 -7.97 0.19 -7.46
N TYR A 4 -7.22 -0.86 -7.82
CA TYR A 4 -6.12 -1.39 -7.00
C TYR A 4 -5.01 -0.34 -6.86
N LEU A 5 -4.50 0.19 -7.98
CA LEU A 5 -3.45 1.21 -7.97
C LEU A 5 -3.86 2.44 -7.16
N ARG A 6 -5.11 2.90 -7.31
CA ARG A 6 -5.64 4.02 -6.52
C ARG A 6 -5.66 3.73 -5.02
N LEU A 7 -6.03 2.52 -4.61
CA LEU A 7 -6.02 2.13 -3.19
C LEU A 7 -4.59 2.03 -2.66
N ALA A 8 -3.67 1.44 -3.44
CA ALA A 8 -2.26 1.31 -3.08
C ALA A 8 -1.60 2.69 -2.92
N ALA A 9 -1.76 3.57 -3.90
CA ALA A 9 -1.25 4.95 -3.88
C ALA A 9 -1.88 5.80 -2.74
N LYS A 10 -3.11 5.49 -2.34
CA LYS A 10 -3.75 6.09 -1.15
C LYS A 10 -3.26 5.49 0.17
N GLY A 11 -2.27 4.61 0.17
CA GLY A 11 -1.72 4.03 1.39
C GLY A 11 -2.62 3.01 2.08
N ASN A 12 -3.46 2.28 1.33
CA ASN A 12 -4.22 1.17 1.93
C ASN A 12 -3.24 0.05 2.35
N PRO A 13 -3.10 -0.27 3.64
CA PRO A 13 -2.08 -1.21 4.10
C PRO A 13 -2.23 -2.59 3.48
N THR A 14 -3.44 -3.15 3.48
CA THR A 14 -3.71 -4.49 2.95
C THR A 14 -3.37 -4.62 1.47
N VAL A 15 -3.68 -3.58 0.69
CA VAL A 15 -3.39 -3.57 -0.75
C VAL A 15 -1.90 -3.47 -1.01
N LEU A 16 -1.18 -2.61 -0.26
CA LEU A 16 0.26 -2.43 -0.41
C LEU A 16 1.06 -3.69 -0.05
N LEU A 17 0.66 -4.44 1.00
CA LEU A 17 1.37 -5.65 1.44
C LEU A 17 1.63 -6.64 0.30
N LEU A 18 0.69 -6.79 -0.64
CA LEU A 18 0.82 -7.72 -1.76
C LEU A 18 2.01 -7.41 -2.68
N LEU A 19 2.40 -6.14 -2.79
CA LEU A 19 3.52 -5.71 -3.62
C LEU A 19 4.88 -6.07 -3.00
N TYR A 20 4.91 -6.23 -1.68
CA TYR A 20 6.12 -6.51 -0.91
C TYR A 20 6.23 -7.98 -0.47
N ALA A 21 5.27 -8.84 -0.83
CA ALA A 21 5.34 -10.27 -0.49
C ALA A 21 6.65 -10.88 -1.03
N PRO A 22 7.42 -11.63 -0.25
CA PRO A 22 8.75 -12.07 -0.68
C PRO A 22 8.66 -13.10 -1.82
N PRO A 23 9.70 -13.24 -2.66
CA PRO A 23 9.64 -14.06 -3.87
C PRO A 23 9.18 -15.50 -3.63
N GLU A 24 9.62 -16.13 -2.54
CA GLU A 24 9.25 -17.49 -2.13
C GLU A 24 7.76 -17.65 -1.78
N SER A 25 7.06 -16.55 -1.49
CA SER A 25 5.61 -16.55 -1.23
C SER A 25 4.77 -16.28 -2.50
N VAL A 26 5.41 -16.07 -3.65
CA VAL A 26 4.72 -15.79 -4.92
C VAL A 26 4.69 -17.05 -5.79
N LEU A 27 3.53 -17.71 -5.83
CA LEU A 27 3.36 -18.95 -6.60
C LEU A 27 3.45 -18.74 -8.12
N VAL A 28 2.86 -17.63 -8.61
CA VAL A 28 2.86 -17.28 -10.03
C VAL A 28 3.07 -15.78 -10.16
N CYS A 29 4.04 -15.39 -10.98
CA CYS A 29 4.30 -13.98 -11.29
C CYS A 29 4.51 -13.79 -12.79
N GLN A 30 3.49 -13.28 -13.48
CA GLN A 30 3.59 -12.90 -14.89
C GLN A 30 4.44 -11.62 -15.06
N PRO A 31 4.92 -11.31 -16.28
CA PRO A 31 5.73 -10.11 -16.53
C PRO A 31 5.11 -8.81 -16.00
N LEU A 32 3.81 -8.58 -16.25
CA LEU A 32 3.09 -7.41 -15.70
C LEU A 32 3.04 -7.42 -14.16
N GLY A 33 2.99 -8.60 -13.55
CA GLY A 33 3.03 -8.74 -12.09
C GLY A 33 4.38 -8.35 -11.49
N ARG A 34 5.48 -8.68 -12.17
CA ARG A 34 6.84 -8.26 -11.77
C ARG A 34 6.99 -6.75 -11.85
N GLN A 35 6.59 -6.16 -12.98
CA GLN A 35 6.63 -4.71 -13.17
C GLN A 35 5.77 -3.96 -12.13
N LEU A 36 4.59 -4.49 -11.79
CA LEU A 36 3.75 -3.89 -10.75
C LEU A 36 4.43 -3.89 -9.38
N ARG A 37 5.22 -4.93 -9.07
CA ARG A 37 6.00 -5.00 -7.81
C ARG A 37 7.19 -4.04 -7.84
N GLU A 38 7.86 -3.91 -8.98
CA GLU A 38 8.92 -2.90 -9.18
C GLU A 38 8.40 -1.47 -9.06
N LEU A 39 7.13 -1.22 -9.40
CA LEU A 39 6.44 0.06 -9.21
C LEU A 39 6.12 0.38 -7.74
N ALA A 40 6.26 -0.58 -6.81
CA ALA A 40 5.83 -0.41 -5.42
C ALA A 40 6.41 0.83 -4.70
N PRO A 41 7.69 1.21 -4.87
CA PRO A 41 8.25 2.42 -4.27
C PRO A 41 7.57 3.71 -4.75
N ALA A 42 7.16 3.77 -6.03
CA ALA A 42 6.45 4.92 -6.61
C ALA A 42 5.06 5.16 -5.98
N LEU A 43 4.49 4.15 -5.31
CA LEU A 43 3.21 4.24 -4.62
C LEU A 43 3.34 4.76 -3.18
N LEU A 44 4.54 4.74 -2.59
CA LEU A 44 4.79 5.21 -1.24
C LEU A 44 4.92 6.74 -1.20
N SER A 45 4.37 7.35 -0.15
CA SER A 45 4.38 8.81 0.04
C SER A 45 4.02 9.18 1.48
N ARG A 46 4.30 10.42 1.88
CA ARG A 46 3.83 10.98 3.15
C ARG A 46 2.31 10.87 3.29
N ARG A 47 1.56 11.12 2.20
CA ARG A 47 0.11 10.90 2.16
C ARG A 47 -0.30 9.45 2.46
N ALA A 48 0.45 8.48 1.93
CA ALA A 48 0.19 7.07 2.22
C ALA A 48 0.40 6.77 3.72
N VAL A 49 1.46 7.30 4.33
CA VAL A 49 1.73 7.15 5.77
C VAL A 49 0.62 7.78 6.63
N HIS A 50 0.13 8.98 6.31
CA HIS A 50 -1.02 9.55 7.03
C HIS A 50 -2.25 8.65 7.01
N ARG A 51 -2.44 7.86 5.94
CA ARG A 51 -3.53 6.89 5.85
C ARG A 51 -3.27 5.68 6.74
N PHE A 52 -2.03 5.19 6.83
CA PHE A 52 -1.63 4.19 7.83
C PHE A 52 -1.94 4.65 9.26
N VAL A 53 -1.59 5.89 9.62
CA VAL A 53 -1.90 6.47 10.94
C VAL A 53 -3.41 6.54 11.17
N GLY A 54 -4.21 6.88 10.15
CA GLY A 54 -5.68 6.84 10.25
C GLY A 54 -6.24 5.44 10.50
N TYR A 55 -5.68 4.40 9.84
CA TYR A 55 -6.06 3.01 10.10
C TYR A 55 -5.63 2.57 11.51
N LEU A 56 -4.44 2.94 11.95
CA LEU A 56 -3.94 2.71 13.30
C LEU A 56 -4.90 3.29 14.34
N GLY A 57 -5.24 4.58 14.20
CA GLY A 57 -6.17 5.26 15.10
C GLY A 57 -7.55 4.59 15.15
N SER A 58 -8.05 4.10 14.01
CA SER A 58 -9.32 3.36 13.97
C SER A 58 -9.27 2.04 14.76
N GLN A 59 -8.12 1.37 14.79
CA GLN A 59 -7.93 0.11 15.52
C GLN A 59 -7.73 0.37 17.01
N ARG A 60 -7.00 1.43 17.36
CA ARG A 60 -6.86 1.92 18.74
C ARG A 60 -8.20 2.34 19.33
N GLN A 61 -9.00 3.11 18.60
CA GLN A 61 -10.36 3.49 19.01
C GLN A 61 -11.21 2.25 19.32
N ARG A 62 -11.21 1.25 18.44
CA ARG A 62 -11.92 -0.01 18.68
C ARG A 62 -11.41 -0.80 19.88
N LEU A 63 -10.10 -0.81 20.11
CA LEU A 63 -9.50 -1.42 21.30
C LEU A 63 -9.97 -0.74 22.59
N LEU A 64 -10.11 0.59 22.58
CA LEU A 64 -10.62 1.37 23.71
C LEU A 64 -12.16 1.32 23.86
N GLY A 65 -12.87 0.59 22.99
CA GLY A 65 -14.33 0.63 22.93
C GLY A 65 -14.88 1.99 22.47
N GLN A 66 -14.04 2.86 21.91
CA GLN A 66 -14.44 4.18 21.43
C GLN A 66 -14.76 4.09 19.93
N GLY A 67 -15.94 4.49 19.50
CA GLY A 67 -16.31 4.47 18.08
C GLY A 67 -17.82 4.45 17.85
N LYS A 68 -18.25 4.52 16.58
CA LYS A 68 -19.69 4.54 16.22
C LYS A 68 -20.49 3.33 16.72
N GLN A 69 -19.81 2.24 17.10
CA GLN A 69 -20.37 1.00 17.67
C GLN A 69 -19.90 0.75 19.11
N GLY A 70 -19.35 1.76 19.79
CA GLY A 70 -18.53 1.67 21.01
C GLY A 70 -19.17 1.16 22.30
N ARG A 71 -20.42 0.68 22.26
CA ARG A 71 -21.08 0.13 23.47
C ARG A 71 -20.89 -1.37 23.63
N VAL A 72 -20.45 -2.08 22.58
CA VAL A 72 -20.27 -3.53 22.61
C VAL A 72 -18.85 -3.87 22.14
N PRO A 73 -18.05 -4.59 22.93
CA PRO A 73 -16.79 -5.13 22.45
C PRO A 73 -17.07 -5.99 21.22
N ASN A 74 -16.34 -5.79 20.11
CA ASN A 74 -16.57 -6.59 18.90
C ASN A 74 -16.27 -8.09 19.13
N ARG A 75 -15.47 -8.41 20.16
CA ARG A 75 -15.00 -9.75 20.52
C ARG A 75 -14.98 -9.92 22.03
N PRO A 76 -16.16 -9.98 22.68
CA PRO A 76 -16.23 -10.08 24.14
C PRO A 76 -15.53 -11.33 24.68
N GLU A 77 -15.44 -12.41 23.90
CA GLU A 77 -14.74 -13.64 24.24
C GLU A 77 -13.22 -13.43 24.43
N LEU A 78 -12.61 -12.53 23.65
CA LEU A 78 -11.19 -12.20 23.80
C LEU A 78 -10.96 -11.31 25.02
N VAL A 79 -11.86 -10.36 25.25
CA VAL A 79 -11.80 -9.47 26.42
C VAL A 79 -11.96 -10.29 27.71
N ALA A 80 -12.91 -11.22 27.76
CA ALA A 80 -13.10 -12.11 28.90
C ALA A 80 -11.87 -12.99 29.18
N ARG A 81 -11.17 -13.44 28.13
CA ARG A 81 -10.01 -14.32 28.26
C ARG A 81 -8.70 -13.60 28.59
N TYR A 82 -8.47 -12.42 28.00
CA TYR A 82 -7.16 -11.73 28.04
C TYR A 82 -7.22 -10.33 28.66
N GLY A 83 -8.40 -9.86 29.07
CA GLY A 83 -8.64 -8.50 29.58
C GLY A 83 -8.88 -7.43 28.51
N TYR A 84 -8.56 -7.72 27.24
CA TYR A 84 -8.77 -6.79 26.10
C TYR A 84 -8.83 -7.52 24.74
N ASP A 85 -9.21 -6.82 23.67
CA ASP A 85 -9.22 -7.39 22.31
C ASP A 85 -7.79 -7.45 21.73
N VAL A 86 -7.10 -8.57 22.00
CA VAL A 86 -5.74 -8.87 21.49
C VAL A 86 -5.62 -8.83 19.97
N LYS A 87 -6.71 -8.99 19.20
CA LYS A 87 -6.69 -8.87 17.74
C LYS A 87 -6.66 -7.41 17.29
N TYR A 88 -7.40 -6.53 17.95
CA TYR A 88 -7.27 -5.09 17.69
C TYR A 88 -5.90 -4.56 18.13
N ALA A 89 -5.44 -4.94 19.32
CA ALA A 89 -4.14 -4.55 19.82
C ALA A 89 -2.99 -4.98 18.88
N SER A 90 -2.93 -6.28 18.53
CA SER A 90 -1.88 -6.78 17.64
C SER A 90 -1.94 -6.17 16.24
N HIS A 91 -3.13 -5.91 15.70
CA HIS A 91 -3.27 -5.28 14.39
C HIS A 91 -2.89 -3.80 14.41
N ALA A 92 -3.24 -3.06 15.45
CA ALA A 92 -2.80 -1.68 15.64
C ALA A 92 -1.28 -1.63 15.72
N LEU A 93 -0.67 -2.44 16.59
CA LEU A 93 0.78 -2.49 16.73
C LEU A 93 1.50 -2.86 15.42
N ARG A 94 0.95 -3.82 14.66
CA ARG A 94 1.44 -4.15 13.31
C ARG A 94 1.45 -2.94 12.39
N LEU A 95 0.35 -2.18 12.33
CA LEU A 95 0.24 -0.98 11.50
C LEU A 95 1.21 0.12 11.95
N ALA A 96 1.43 0.26 13.26
CA ALA A 96 2.37 1.23 13.82
C ALA A 96 3.80 0.93 13.33
N TYR A 97 4.29 -0.30 13.50
CA TYR A 97 5.64 -0.66 13.05
C TYR A 97 5.82 -0.58 11.54
N GLN A 98 4.84 -1.04 10.76
CA GLN A 98 4.92 -0.94 9.29
C GLN A 98 4.86 0.52 8.83
N GLY A 99 4.05 1.36 9.47
CA GLY A 99 4.02 2.79 9.21
C GLY A 99 5.35 3.46 9.53
N LEU A 100 5.99 3.06 10.64
CA LEU A 100 7.30 3.55 11.05
C LEU A 100 8.40 3.14 10.04
N GLU A 101 8.41 1.89 9.60
CA GLU A 101 9.35 1.42 8.57
C GLU A 101 9.20 2.23 7.28
N ILE A 102 7.96 2.42 6.80
CA ILE A 102 7.69 3.16 5.57
C ILE A 102 8.16 4.61 5.69
N VAL A 103 7.84 5.31 6.79
CA VAL A 103 8.25 6.72 6.93
C VAL A 103 9.76 6.88 7.15
N ARG A 104 10.41 5.93 7.83
CA ARG A 104 11.84 5.97 8.11
C ARG A 104 12.67 5.61 6.88
N ASP A 105 12.27 4.56 6.17
CA ASP A 105 13.11 3.88 5.18
C ASP A 105 12.58 3.98 3.75
N GLY A 106 11.33 4.41 3.55
CA GLY A 106 10.71 4.44 2.23
C GLY A 106 10.46 3.04 1.63
N ARG A 107 10.38 2.00 2.48
CA ARG A 107 10.12 0.62 2.06
C ARG A 107 9.23 -0.11 3.08
N LEU A 108 8.81 -1.31 2.73
CA LEU A 108 8.07 -2.22 3.60
C LEU A 108 8.68 -3.62 3.49
N THR A 109 9.00 -4.25 4.61
CA THR A 109 9.59 -5.60 4.63
C THR A 109 8.53 -6.65 4.96
N LEU A 110 8.48 -7.73 4.15
CA LEU A 110 7.68 -8.93 4.44
C LEU A 110 8.51 -10.21 4.28
N PRO A 111 8.41 -11.18 5.22
CA PRO A 111 7.73 -11.05 6.52
C PRO A 111 8.30 -9.88 7.35
N MET A 112 7.49 -9.34 8.28
CA MET A 112 7.96 -8.25 9.13
C MET A 112 9.29 -8.62 9.81
N PRO A 113 10.18 -7.64 10.07
CA PRO A 113 11.42 -7.90 10.79
C PRO A 113 11.14 -8.63 12.11
N GLU A 114 12.05 -9.54 12.48
CA GLU A 114 11.82 -10.58 13.48
C GLU A 114 11.36 -10.01 14.83
N ARG A 115 12.05 -8.97 15.32
CA ARG A 115 11.74 -8.30 16.58
C ARG A 115 10.29 -7.78 16.61
N GLU A 116 9.90 -6.99 15.62
CA GLU A 116 8.56 -6.40 15.53
C GLU A 116 7.50 -7.49 15.31
N ARG A 117 7.81 -8.50 14.48
CA ARG A 117 6.94 -9.65 14.24
C ARG A 117 6.66 -10.43 15.52
N GLU A 118 7.69 -10.76 16.28
CA GLU A 118 7.57 -11.49 17.55
C GLU A 118 6.76 -10.67 18.56
N ARG A 119 7.02 -9.36 18.66
CA ARG A 119 6.25 -8.48 19.55
C ARG A 119 4.76 -8.45 19.18
N VAL A 120 4.41 -8.34 17.90
CA VAL A 120 3.02 -8.43 17.42
C VAL A 120 2.40 -9.81 17.74
N LEU A 121 3.16 -10.90 17.58
CA LEU A 121 2.68 -12.25 17.88
C LEU A 121 2.43 -12.47 19.37
N ARG A 122 3.31 -11.97 20.25
CA ARG A 122 3.11 -12.02 21.71
C ARG A 122 1.81 -11.35 22.13
N VAL A 123 1.56 -10.13 21.64
CA VAL A 123 0.29 -9.44 21.86
C VAL A 123 -0.88 -10.27 21.33
N LYS A 124 -0.77 -10.82 20.12
CA LYS A 124 -1.83 -11.61 19.48
C LYS A 124 -2.17 -12.90 20.25
N ARG A 125 -1.18 -13.52 20.90
CA ARG A 125 -1.34 -14.73 21.72
C ARG A 125 -1.87 -14.43 23.13
N GLY A 126 -1.89 -13.16 23.54
CA GLY A 126 -2.26 -12.75 24.90
C GLY A 126 -1.12 -12.86 25.90
N ASP A 127 0.12 -12.95 25.44
CA ASP A 127 1.32 -13.06 26.29
C ASP A 127 1.65 -11.71 26.98
N VAL A 128 0.96 -10.62 26.61
CA VAL A 128 1.10 -9.29 27.22
C VAL A 128 -0.13 -9.03 28.10
N PRO A 129 0.01 -9.07 29.43
CA PRO A 129 -1.12 -9.07 30.35
C PRO A 129 -1.82 -7.71 30.47
N VAL A 130 -1.07 -6.61 30.30
CA VAL A 130 -1.57 -5.25 30.51
C VAL A 130 -1.81 -4.58 29.16
N MET A 131 -3.06 -4.18 28.90
CA MET A 131 -3.43 -3.48 27.66
C MET A 131 -2.68 -2.15 27.51
N THR A 132 -2.48 -1.44 28.62
CA THR A 132 -1.82 -0.12 28.65
C THR A 132 -0.41 -0.18 28.08
N ASP A 133 0.38 -1.22 28.38
CA ASP A 133 1.73 -1.38 27.83
C ASP A 133 1.73 -1.41 26.29
N VAL A 134 0.72 -2.05 25.69
CA VAL A 134 0.58 -2.13 24.24
C VAL A 134 0.14 -0.79 23.67
N LEU A 135 -0.76 -0.08 24.35
CA LEU A 135 -1.23 1.25 23.96
C LEU A 135 -0.11 2.29 24.02
N GLU A 136 0.68 2.30 25.09
CA GLU A 136 1.83 3.21 25.25
C GLU A 136 2.87 2.98 24.15
N GLU A 137 3.12 1.74 23.78
CA GLU A 137 4.01 1.38 22.68
C GLU A 137 3.46 1.86 21.33
N ILE A 138 2.17 1.61 21.05
CA ILE A 138 1.49 2.14 19.85
C ILE A 138 1.62 3.67 19.79
N ASP A 139 1.39 4.34 20.92
CA ASP A 139 1.41 5.80 21.02
C ASP A 139 2.82 6.36 20.87
N ALA A 140 3.84 5.67 21.38
CA ALA A 140 5.23 6.03 21.17
C ALA A 140 5.63 5.93 19.69
N VAL A 141 5.28 4.82 19.03
CA VAL A 141 5.57 4.62 17.60
C VAL A 141 4.79 5.61 16.74
N GLN A 142 3.52 5.87 17.06
CA GLN A 142 2.71 6.86 16.34
C GLN A 142 3.32 8.27 16.45
N ARG A 143 3.73 8.68 17.65
CA ARG A 143 4.41 9.97 17.86
C ARG A 143 5.70 10.06 17.06
N GLU A 144 6.50 9.00 17.01
CA GLU A 144 7.72 8.99 16.19
C GLU A 144 7.41 9.19 14.70
N ILE A 145 6.37 8.53 14.18
CA ILE A 145 5.92 8.72 12.78
C ILE A 145 5.53 10.18 12.54
N GLU A 146 4.72 10.76 13.42
CA GLU A 146 4.24 12.14 13.32
C GLU A 146 5.40 13.14 13.36
N THR A 147 6.35 12.97 14.29
CA THR A 147 7.57 13.79 14.37
C THR A 147 8.41 13.70 13.09
N ARG A 148 8.63 12.50 12.53
CA ARG A 148 9.37 12.34 11.27
C ARG A 148 8.69 13.04 10.10
N LEU A 149 7.36 12.97 10.04
CA LEU A 149 6.58 13.66 9.00
C LEU A 149 6.64 15.19 9.15
N ALA A 150 6.55 15.70 10.39
CA ALA A 150 6.58 17.12 10.69
C ALA A 150 7.95 17.74 10.40
N ASP A 151 9.03 17.08 10.83
CA ASP A 151 10.39 17.57 10.66
C ASP A 151 10.98 17.27 9.27
N GLY A 152 10.23 16.59 8.40
CA GLY A 152 10.70 16.18 7.06
C GLY A 152 11.78 15.11 7.08
N ARG A 153 11.99 14.40 8.20
CA ARG A 153 12.97 13.30 8.35
C ARG A 153 12.45 12.00 7.75
N THR A 154 12.21 12.02 6.43
CA THR A 154 11.67 10.89 5.66
C THR A 154 12.15 10.97 4.21
N PRO A 155 12.46 9.83 3.55
CA PRO A 155 12.79 9.79 2.12
C PRO A 155 11.54 9.93 1.23
N LEU A 156 10.34 9.94 1.81
CA LEU A 156 9.09 9.86 1.06
C LEU A 156 8.70 11.20 0.40
N PRO A 157 8.25 11.17 -0.86
CA PRO A 157 7.64 12.34 -1.49
C PRO A 157 6.30 12.70 -0.82
N ALA A 158 5.83 13.93 -1.04
CA ALA A 158 4.55 14.38 -0.49
C ALA A 158 3.35 13.55 -0.99
N GLN A 159 3.38 13.21 -2.29
CA GLN A 159 2.38 12.43 -2.99
C GLN A 159 3.06 11.25 -3.69
N PRO A 160 2.32 10.17 -4.01
CA PRO A 160 2.81 9.11 -4.88
C PRO A 160 3.22 9.68 -6.24
N ASP A 161 4.11 8.99 -6.94
CA ASP A 161 4.43 9.31 -8.33
C ASP A 161 3.29 8.88 -9.25
N TRP A 162 2.29 9.74 -9.36
CA TRP A 162 1.12 9.52 -10.20
C TRP A 162 1.48 9.44 -11.69
N ALA A 163 2.58 10.07 -12.12
CA ALA A 163 3.02 10.01 -13.50
C ALA A 163 3.52 8.61 -13.84
N ALA A 164 4.44 8.06 -13.03
CA ALA A 164 4.92 6.69 -13.19
C ALA A 164 3.79 5.66 -13.07
N VAL A 165 2.90 5.81 -12.08
CA VAL A 165 1.76 4.90 -11.87
C VAL A 165 0.78 4.94 -13.04
N SER A 166 0.53 6.13 -13.61
CA SER A 166 -0.38 6.28 -14.75
C SER A 166 0.24 5.74 -16.04
N ALA A 167 1.52 6.05 -16.30
CA ALA A 167 2.26 5.54 -17.45
C ALA A 167 2.28 4.01 -17.46
N TRP A 168 2.70 3.39 -16.34
CA TRP A 168 2.68 1.94 -16.19
C TRP A 168 1.28 1.36 -16.40
N SER A 169 0.24 1.98 -15.82
CA SER A 169 -1.13 1.50 -16.01
C SER A 169 -1.56 1.55 -17.46
N VAL A 170 -1.20 2.58 -18.23
CA VAL A 170 -1.55 2.69 -19.65
C VAL A 170 -0.83 1.61 -20.46
N ASP A 171 0.48 1.46 -20.25
CA ASP A 171 1.29 0.48 -20.98
C ASP A 171 0.88 -0.96 -20.67
N ALA A 172 0.54 -1.26 -19.42
CA ALA A 172 0.02 -2.56 -19.03
C ALA A 172 -1.31 -2.90 -19.76
N HIS A 173 -2.20 -1.93 -19.97
CA HIS A 173 -3.42 -2.17 -20.75
C HIS A 173 -3.10 -2.33 -22.23
N ARG A 174 -2.21 -1.50 -22.80
CA ARG A 174 -1.79 -1.63 -24.21
C ARG A 174 -1.23 -3.01 -24.49
N HIS A 175 -0.33 -3.50 -23.63
CA HIS A 175 0.26 -4.83 -23.76
C HIS A 175 -0.78 -5.94 -23.63
N HIS A 176 -1.68 -5.85 -22.64
CA HIS A 176 -2.70 -6.87 -22.43
C HIS A 176 -3.71 -6.98 -23.58
N TRP A 177 -4.11 -5.86 -24.17
CA TRP A 177 -5.07 -5.81 -25.27
C TRP A 177 -4.43 -5.88 -26.66
N GLY A 178 -3.11 -6.04 -26.74
CA GLY A 178 -2.39 -6.12 -28.02
C GLY A 178 -2.50 -4.83 -28.84
N TRP A 179 -2.58 -3.66 -28.20
CA TRP A 179 -2.47 -2.38 -28.88
C TRP A 179 -1.04 -2.23 -29.41
N ALA A 180 -0.80 -2.73 -30.62
CA ALA A 180 0.32 -2.27 -31.43
C ALA A 180 0.15 -0.76 -31.62
N ALA A 181 1.20 0.02 -31.39
CA ALA A 181 1.21 1.39 -31.87
C ALA A 181 0.95 1.34 -33.37
N SER A 182 -0.19 1.87 -33.83
CA SER A 182 -0.41 2.02 -35.27
C SER A 182 0.81 2.80 -35.80
N PRO A 183 1.52 2.29 -36.82
CA PRO A 183 2.50 3.13 -37.50
C PRO A 183 1.79 4.40 -37.97
N PRO A 184 2.41 5.59 -37.89
CA PRO A 184 1.81 6.78 -38.45
C PRO A 184 1.46 6.46 -39.91
N ALA A 185 0.19 6.63 -40.27
CA ALA A 185 -0.26 6.43 -41.64
C ALA A 185 0.58 7.38 -42.50
N SER A 186 1.56 6.83 -43.23
CA SER A 186 2.19 7.55 -44.32
C SER A 186 1.07 7.85 -45.29
N LEU A 187 0.67 9.12 -45.36
CA LEU A 187 -0.19 9.66 -46.40
C LEU A 187 0.53 9.46 -47.72
N GLY A 188 0.37 8.29 -48.32
CA GLY A 188 0.71 8.03 -49.71
C GLY A 188 -0.27 8.83 -50.55
N LEU A 189 0.16 10.02 -50.98
CA LEU A 189 -0.50 10.74 -52.07
C LEU A 189 -0.39 9.85 -53.32
N PRO A 190 -1.49 9.52 -54.01
CA PRO A 190 -1.39 8.83 -55.28
C PRO A 190 -0.76 9.76 -56.32
N ASP A 191 0.31 9.25 -56.93
CA ASP A 191 1.02 9.83 -58.07
C ASP A 191 0.05 9.91 -59.27
N GLN A 192 -0.44 11.11 -59.59
CA GLN A 192 -1.25 11.34 -60.77
C GLN A 192 -0.36 11.61 -61.98
N THR A 193 0.26 10.57 -62.53
CA THR A 193 0.67 10.58 -63.93
C THR A 193 -0.51 10.14 -64.80
N PHE A 194 -1.29 11.10 -65.31
CA PHE A 194 -2.20 10.83 -66.43
C PHE A 194 -1.52 11.23 -67.73
N GLN A 195 -1.14 10.21 -68.50
CA GLN A 195 -0.56 10.33 -69.82
C GLN A 195 -1.56 10.93 -70.81
N SER A 196 -1.05 11.87 -71.60
CA SER A 196 -1.62 12.35 -72.85
C SER A 196 -2.02 11.21 -73.80
N ARG A 197 -3.25 11.24 -74.33
CA ARG A 197 -3.58 10.62 -75.61
C ARG A 197 -4.33 11.59 -76.51
N GLN A 198 -3.73 11.77 -77.68
CA GLN A 198 -4.23 12.41 -78.88
C GLN A 198 -5.30 11.58 -79.61
N LYS A 199 -6.04 12.31 -80.47
CA LYS A 199 -6.69 11.94 -81.75
C LYS A 199 -8.12 11.40 -81.72
N GLY A 200 -8.94 12.05 -82.56
CA GLY A 200 -10.32 11.77 -82.91
C GLY A 200 -10.99 13.05 -83.37
#